data_AF-A0A957TIF8-F1
#
_entry.id   AF-A0A957TIF8-F1
#
_cell.length_a   1.000
_cell.length_b   1.000
_cell.length_c   1.000
_cell.angle_alpha   90.00
_cell.angle_beta   90.00
_cell.angle_gamma   90.00
#
_symmetry.space_group_name_H-M   'P 1'
#
loop_
_entity.id
_entity.type
_entity.pdbx_description
1 polymer ?
#
loop_
_entity_poly.entity_id
_entity_poly.type
_entity_poly.pdbx_seq_one_letter_code
_entity_poly.pdbx_strand_id
1 'polypeptide(L)'
;AYFPLDLSSIAVDAGDNALAVDQSGNPLATDQVGNPRLQGRAVDLGAYETVGVPSVTIAPESVNANEGAGADLTITRDGDLSAALDVTVNISRGADVTAGDYSFSGALSGTPEGAQSVTIPAGEAAVTLNVAALSDAVGAEADETITIALVDELTYNLYPQNTAIMTILAHSLDVTNLNDSGEGTLRQAILNANAFSSDDTITFGVSGMIAAGAQQYTIENNGKLTIDGGGAITVNRSFSVKAGANATLAGLNISNSGVYNDGGTLTVSRSTIDGAFTSAASGAGIFNNNGILIVRDSTLSNNYAADGGGGIYFNGGSGTIINSTFFGNSGGDSGGSALYIRNGASVMATNSTFAESGSFQVLLRDDSTLSLNNSIIAGNLSPLCTGLVTVQNSLIQDGSCGITNGV
;
A
#
# COMPACT_ATOMS: atom_id res chain seq x y z
N ALA A 1 2.90 34.82 57.55
CA ALA A 1 3.47 34.86 56.19
C ALA A 1 3.10 33.56 55.52
N TYR A 2 2.46 33.64 54.37
CA TYR A 2 2.16 32.48 53.52
C TYR A 2 3.46 32.08 52.81
N PHE A 3 3.83 30.81 52.89
CA PHE A 3 4.99 30.24 52.21
C PHE A 3 4.44 29.25 51.19
N PRO A 4 4.21 29.68 49.93
CA PRO A 4 3.80 28.74 48.89
C PRO A 4 4.88 27.67 48.72
N LEU A 5 4.48 26.51 48.21
CA LEU A 5 5.45 25.55 47.71
C LEU A 5 6.27 26.23 46.61
N ASP A 6 7.56 25.93 46.57
CA ASP A 6 8.36 26.25 45.40
C ASP A 6 7.79 25.46 44.20
N LEU A 7 7.72 26.08 43.02
CA LEU A 7 7.20 25.41 41.82
C LEU A 7 8.00 24.15 41.45
N SER A 8 9.26 24.05 41.88
CA SER A 8 10.09 22.84 41.70
C SER A 8 9.94 21.84 42.84
N SER A 9 9.02 22.05 43.78
CA SER A 9 8.83 21.18 44.94
C SER A 9 8.21 19.85 44.52
N ILE A 10 8.76 18.75 45.00
CA ILE A 10 8.17 17.40 44.84
C ILE A 10 6.80 17.25 45.51
N ALA A 11 6.39 18.24 46.31
CA ALA A 11 5.06 18.29 46.91
C ALA A 11 3.99 18.84 45.96
N VAL A 12 4.38 19.45 44.83
CA VAL A 12 3.43 19.93 43.82
C VAL A 12 2.83 18.73 43.07
N ASP A 13 1.50 18.68 42.93
CA ASP A 13 0.75 17.64 42.22
C ASP A 13 1.05 16.20 42.74
N ALA A 14 1.37 16.06 44.03
CA ALA A 14 1.83 14.81 44.63
C ALA A 14 0.84 14.19 45.64
N GLY A 15 -0.29 14.86 45.90
CA GLY A 15 -1.37 14.37 46.75
C GLY A 15 -2.30 13.37 46.05
N ASP A 16 -3.30 12.90 46.79
CA ASP A 16 -4.35 12.03 46.29
C ASP A 16 -5.69 12.76 46.36
N ASN A 17 -6.32 12.96 45.21
CA ASN A 17 -7.59 13.68 45.08
C ASN A 17 -8.71 13.01 45.88
N ALA A 18 -8.68 11.69 46.02
CA ALA A 18 -9.68 10.94 46.79
C ALA A 18 -9.56 11.18 48.30
N LEU A 19 -8.38 11.62 48.77
CA LEU A 19 -8.11 11.93 50.17
C LEU A 19 -8.31 13.41 50.51
N ALA A 20 -8.52 14.27 49.51
CA ALA A 20 -8.77 15.69 49.68
C ALA A 20 -10.24 15.97 50.06
N VAL A 21 -10.67 15.44 51.21
CA VAL A 21 -12.07 15.51 51.69
C VAL A 21 -12.18 16.18 53.06
N ASP A 22 -13.35 16.73 53.36
CA ASP A 22 -13.72 17.22 54.68
C ASP A 22 -13.97 16.08 55.68
N GLN A 23 -14.26 16.43 56.93
CA GLN A 23 -14.55 15.47 58.00
C GLN A 23 -15.78 14.57 57.75
N SER A 24 -16.63 14.95 56.79
CA SER A 24 -17.82 14.20 56.35
C SER A 24 -17.57 13.41 55.07
N GLY A 25 -16.35 13.43 54.53
CA GLY A 25 -15.97 12.71 53.32
C GLY A 25 -16.31 13.44 52.01
N ASN A 26 -16.75 14.71 52.07
CA ASN A 26 -17.02 15.48 50.86
C ASN A 26 -15.73 16.11 50.33
N PRO A 27 -15.50 16.17 49.00
CA PRO A 27 -14.33 16.83 48.43
C PRO A 27 -14.18 18.28 48.92
N LEU A 28 -12.96 18.65 49.31
CA LEU A 28 -12.60 20.02 49.62
C LEU A 28 -12.59 20.83 48.32
N ALA A 29 -13.43 21.86 48.23
CA ALA A 29 -13.50 22.71 47.03
C ALA A 29 -12.33 23.71 46.95
N THR A 30 -11.80 24.13 48.10
CA THR A 30 -10.70 25.10 48.19
C THR A 30 -9.64 24.69 49.21
N ASP A 31 -8.42 25.20 49.04
CA ASP A 31 -7.34 25.12 50.01
C ASP A 31 -7.55 26.09 51.19
N GLN A 32 -6.57 26.18 52.10
CA GLN A 32 -6.68 27.03 53.29
C GLN A 32 -6.68 28.54 53.03
N VAL A 33 -6.33 29.00 51.83
CA VAL A 33 -6.38 30.43 51.45
C VAL A 33 -7.51 30.74 50.46
N GLY A 34 -8.33 29.73 50.14
CA GLY A 34 -9.51 29.89 49.28
C GLY A 34 -9.24 29.67 47.80
N ASN A 35 -8.04 29.21 47.42
CA ASN A 35 -7.78 28.79 46.04
C ASN A 35 -8.49 27.46 45.77
N PRO A 36 -8.94 27.16 44.53
CA PRO A 36 -9.44 25.83 44.18
C PRO A 36 -8.47 24.74 44.64
N ARG A 37 -9.00 23.67 45.27
CA ARG A 37 -8.17 22.64 45.92
C ARG A 37 -7.51 21.67 44.96
N LEU A 38 -8.00 21.59 43.72
CA LEU A 38 -7.40 20.79 42.67
C LEU A 38 -7.01 21.73 41.54
N GLN A 39 -5.71 21.96 41.39
CA GLN A 39 -5.14 22.71 40.27
C GLN A 39 -4.04 21.86 39.65
N GLY A 40 -4.28 21.28 38.48
CA GLY A 40 -3.35 20.34 37.82
C GLY A 40 -3.83 18.88 37.86
N ARG A 41 -2.90 17.94 38.02
CA ARG A 41 -3.20 16.49 37.97
C ARG A 41 -3.73 15.98 39.32
N ALA A 42 -3.23 16.54 40.42
CA ALA A 42 -3.56 16.13 41.77
C ALA A 42 -3.44 17.29 42.76
N VAL A 43 -4.10 17.20 43.91
CA VAL A 43 -3.91 18.20 44.97
C VAL A 43 -2.45 18.25 45.41
N ASP A 44 -1.95 19.41 45.79
CA ASP A 44 -0.62 19.52 46.36
C ASP A 44 -0.52 18.84 47.73
N LEU A 45 0.66 18.27 48.01
CA LEU A 45 0.95 17.61 49.27
C LEU A 45 1.17 18.66 50.37
N GLY A 46 0.08 19.17 50.93
CA GLY A 46 0.10 20.24 51.93
C GLY A 46 -1.24 20.94 52.09
N ALA A 47 -1.25 22.00 52.90
CA ALA A 47 -2.46 22.76 53.21
C ALA A 47 -2.87 23.79 52.14
N TYR A 48 -1.98 24.04 51.18
CA TYR A 48 -2.11 25.09 50.19
C TYR A 48 -1.86 24.49 48.81
N GLU A 49 -2.70 24.85 47.86
CA GLU A 49 -2.36 24.70 46.46
C GLU A 49 -1.42 25.84 46.09
N THR A 50 -0.28 25.48 45.52
CA THR A 50 0.46 26.35 44.64
C THR A 50 -0.48 26.70 43.49
N VAL A 51 -0.60 27.99 43.16
CA VAL A 51 -1.28 28.38 41.91
C VAL A 51 -0.40 27.87 40.79
N GLY A 52 -0.71 26.66 40.33
CA GLY A 52 0.04 25.99 39.30
C GLY A 52 0.03 26.84 38.05
N VAL A 53 1.15 26.85 37.33
CA VAL A 53 1.12 27.28 35.94
C VAL A 53 0.05 26.46 35.21
N PRO A 54 -0.67 27.06 34.24
CA PRO A 54 -1.75 26.36 33.54
C PRO A 54 -1.25 25.04 32.94
N SER A 55 -2.12 24.03 32.88
CA SER A 55 -1.80 22.80 32.14
C SER A 55 -2.31 22.91 30.71
N VAL A 56 -1.55 22.40 29.74
CA VAL A 56 -1.86 22.49 28.30
C VAL A 56 -1.90 21.11 27.66
N THR A 57 -2.88 20.88 26.79
CA THR A 57 -3.09 19.63 26.05
C THR A 57 -3.44 19.92 24.60
N ILE A 58 -3.24 18.96 23.69
CA ILE A 58 -3.65 19.06 22.29
C ILE A 58 -4.53 17.87 21.88
N ALA A 59 -5.62 18.14 21.17
CA ALA A 59 -6.57 17.14 20.71
C ALA A 59 -7.11 17.44 19.30
N PRO A 60 -7.55 16.43 18.53
CA PRO A 60 -7.39 14.99 18.79
C PRO A 60 -5.92 14.52 18.74
N GLU A 61 -5.64 13.30 19.20
CA GLU A 61 -4.29 12.70 19.17
C GLU A 61 -3.85 12.43 17.73
N SER A 62 -4.81 11.99 16.91
CA SER A 62 -4.63 11.79 15.49
C SER A 62 -5.86 12.25 14.72
N VAL A 63 -5.63 12.73 13.51
CA VAL A 63 -6.68 13.09 12.56
C VAL A 63 -6.23 12.79 11.14
N ASN A 64 -7.17 12.33 10.32
CA ASN A 64 -6.93 12.08 8.90
C ASN A 64 -7.65 13.14 8.06
N ALA A 65 -7.02 13.61 7.00
CA ALA A 65 -7.65 14.46 6.00
C ALA A 65 -7.34 13.93 4.60
N ASN A 66 -8.35 13.94 3.74
CA ASN A 66 -8.13 13.79 2.30
C ASN A 66 -7.57 15.10 1.74
N GLU A 67 -6.86 15.02 0.61
CA GLU A 67 -6.51 16.21 -0.16
C GLU A 67 -7.71 17.15 -0.40
N GLY A 68 -7.48 18.45 -0.28
CA GLY A 68 -8.51 19.49 -0.40
C GLY A 68 -9.44 19.62 0.80
N ALA A 69 -9.28 18.80 1.84
CA ALA A 69 -9.98 18.92 3.11
C ALA A 69 -9.11 19.61 4.17
N GLY A 70 -9.59 19.65 5.41
CA GLY A 70 -8.82 20.15 6.54
C GLY A 70 -9.25 19.50 7.84
N ALA A 71 -8.40 19.63 8.84
CA ALA A 71 -8.61 19.16 10.18
C ALA A 71 -8.33 20.26 11.19
N ASP A 72 -9.13 20.28 12.25
CA ASP A 72 -8.95 21.20 13.36
C ASP A 72 -8.26 20.48 14.51
N LEU A 73 -7.12 21.01 14.94
CA LEU A 73 -6.46 20.62 16.18
C LEU A 73 -6.71 21.72 17.21
N THR A 74 -7.04 21.33 18.44
CA THR A 74 -7.35 22.28 19.51
C THR A 74 -6.33 22.15 20.62
N ILE A 75 -5.65 23.25 20.93
CA ILE A 75 -4.83 23.38 22.12
C ILE A 75 -5.71 23.94 23.22
N THR A 76 -5.83 23.21 24.33
CA THR A 76 -6.66 23.59 25.46
C THR A 76 -5.79 23.84 26.68
N ARG A 77 -6.13 24.86 27.47
CA ARG A 77 -5.53 25.12 28.79
C ARG A 77 -6.57 25.01 29.90
N ASP A 78 -6.08 24.68 31.10
CA ASP A 78 -6.83 24.82 32.36
C ASP A 78 -6.24 25.95 33.23
N GLY A 79 -6.85 26.26 34.37
CA GLY A 79 -6.38 27.22 35.35
C GLY A 79 -6.88 28.64 35.13
N ASP A 80 -6.08 29.64 35.54
CA ASP A 80 -6.46 31.04 35.43
C ASP A 80 -6.47 31.52 33.97
N LEU A 81 -7.65 31.97 33.52
CA LEU A 81 -7.87 32.47 32.17
C LEU A 81 -7.67 34.00 32.05
N SER A 82 -7.37 34.70 33.15
CA SER A 82 -7.32 36.17 33.19
C SER A 82 -6.29 36.79 32.26
N ALA A 83 -5.19 36.09 32.00
CA ALA A 83 -4.14 36.47 31.06
C ALA A 83 -4.11 35.54 29.84
N ALA A 84 -3.56 36.05 28.74
CA ALA A 84 -3.20 35.23 27.60
C ALA A 84 -2.04 34.29 27.95
N LEU A 85 -1.99 33.12 27.32
CA LEU A 85 -0.93 32.14 27.48
C LEU A 85 -0.28 31.86 26.13
N ASP A 86 1.01 32.13 26.01
CA ASP A 86 1.80 31.74 24.85
C ASP A 86 2.29 30.31 25.03
N VAL A 87 1.89 29.43 24.12
CA VAL A 87 2.23 28.01 24.09
C VAL A 87 3.23 27.76 22.96
N THR A 88 4.35 27.11 23.27
CA THR A 88 5.33 26.68 22.26
C THR A 88 4.91 25.33 21.69
N VAL A 89 4.82 25.24 20.36
CA VAL A 89 4.61 23.99 19.63
C VAL A 89 5.78 23.74 18.69
N ASN A 90 6.24 22.50 18.58
CA ASN A 90 7.21 22.08 17.58
C ASN A 90 6.49 21.33 16.46
N ILE A 91 6.62 21.84 15.24
CA ILE A 91 6.00 21.25 14.05
C ILE A 91 7.08 20.52 13.26
N SER A 92 6.85 19.24 12.99
CA SER A 92 7.76 18.41 12.20
C SER A 92 7.00 17.67 11.11
N ARG A 93 7.68 17.51 9.97
CA ARG A 93 7.15 16.89 8.76
C ARG A 93 7.73 15.50 8.54
N GLY A 94 6.93 14.61 7.95
CA GLY A 94 7.41 13.37 7.35
C GLY A 94 8.39 13.65 6.21
N ALA A 95 9.15 12.64 5.78
CA ALA A 95 10.19 12.80 4.76
C ALA A 95 9.65 13.24 3.40
N ASP A 96 8.42 12.84 3.09
CA ASP A 96 7.77 13.07 1.80
C ASP A 96 6.88 14.34 1.82
N VAL A 97 6.70 14.97 2.98
CA VAL A 97 5.88 16.20 3.11
C VAL A 97 6.69 17.44 2.68
N THR A 98 6.20 18.13 1.66
CA THR A 98 6.71 19.40 1.17
C THR A 98 5.96 20.59 1.80
N ALA A 99 6.06 21.79 1.20
CA ALA A 99 5.24 22.94 1.59
C ALA A 99 3.98 23.06 0.70
N GLY A 100 3.85 22.18 -0.29
CA GLY A 100 2.73 22.13 -1.22
C GLY A 100 1.51 21.41 -0.67
N ASP A 101 1.69 20.53 0.32
CA ASP A 101 0.69 19.54 0.74
C ASP A 101 -0.13 20.01 1.96
N TYR A 102 0.31 21.06 2.66
CA TYR A 102 -0.46 21.58 3.80
C TYR A 102 -0.40 23.09 3.96
N SER A 103 -1.38 23.63 4.69
CA SER A 103 -1.28 24.99 5.22
C SER A 103 -1.99 25.14 6.56
N PHE A 104 -1.37 25.89 7.46
CA PHE A 104 -1.97 26.34 8.71
C PHE A 104 -2.71 27.65 8.51
N SER A 105 -3.84 27.79 9.21
CA SER A 105 -4.57 29.04 9.39
C SER A 105 -5.13 29.13 10.82
N GLY A 106 -5.71 30.29 11.16
CA GLY A 106 -6.15 30.58 12.53
C GLY A 106 -5.01 31.13 13.38
N ALA A 107 -4.58 30.39 14.40
CA ALA A 107 -3.52 30.83 15.31
C ALA A 107 -2.09 30.63 14.78
N LEU A 108 -1.95 29.92 13.66
CA LEU A 108 -0.73 29.81 12.86
C LEU A 108 -1.04 30.19 11.40
N SER A 109 0.01 30.34 10.58
CA SER A 109 -0.16 30.70 9.17
C SER A 109 0.91 30.06 8.28
N GLY A 110 0.53 29.67 7.06
CA GLY A 110 1.45 29.15 6.05
C GLY A 110 1.89 27.71 6.35
N THR A 111 3.15 27.38 6.06
CA THR A 111 3.72 26.03 6.25
C THR A 111 4.85 26.06 7.29
N PRO A 112 4.55 26.39 8.56
CA PRO A 112 5.57 26.51 9.59
C PRO A 112 6.24 25.15 9.87
N GLU A 113 7.51 25.21 10.30
CA GLU A 113 8.31 24.08 10.73
C GLU A 113 9.18 24.50 11.92
N GLY A 114 9.49 23.56 12.81
CA GLY A 114 10.20 23.81 14.06
C GLY A 114 9.32 24.48 15.11
N ALA A 115 9.98 25.15 16.06
CA ALA A 115 9.30 25.81 17.18
C ALA A 115 8.50 27.03 16.72
N GLN A 116 7.21 27.06 17.09
CA GLN A 116 6.26 28.13 16.84
C GLN A 116 5.58 28.54 18.16
N SER A 117 5.19 29.81 18.27
CA SER A 117 4.42 30.30 19.41
C SER A 117 2.95 30.45 19.02
N VAL A 118 2.06 29.89 19.84
CA VAL A 118 0.61 29.94 19.68
C VAL A 118 0.00 30.57 20.93
N THR A 119 -0.68 31.69 20.78
CA THR A 119 -1.32 32.37 21.91
C THR A 119 -2.75 31.87 22.11
N ILE A 120 -3.06 31.39 23.33
CA ILE A 120 -4.43 31.26 23.82
C ILE A 120 -4.83 32.62 24.43
N PRO A 121 -5.82 33.34 23.86
CA PRO A 121 -6.18 34.68 24.34
C PRO A 121 -6.65 34.72 25.80
N ALA A 122 -6.54 35.89 26.43
CA ALA A 122 -7.13 36.14 27.74
C ALA A 122 -8.66 35.93 27.70
N GLY A 123 -9.19 35.24 28.70
CA GLY A 123 -10.60 34.84 28.78
C GLY A 123 -10.93 33.55 28.04
N GLU A 124 -10.03 33.04 27.18
CA GLU A 124 -10.26 31.83 26.39
C GLU A 124 -9.56 30.61 27.01
N ALA A 125 -10.24 29.47 26.98
CA ALA A 125 -9.71 28.19 27.46
C ALA A 125 -9.02 27.36 26.36
N ALA A 126 -9.17 27.76 25.09
CA ALA A 126 -8.64 27.00 23.97
C ALA A 126 -8.32 27.89 22.77
N VAL A 127 -7.53 27.34 21.86
CA VAL A 127 -7.26 27.92 20.54
C VAL A 127 -7.19 26.80 19.50
N THR A 128 -7.73 27.06 18.31
CA THR A 128 -7.75 26.11 17.21
C THR A 128 -6.62 26.39 16.21
N LEU A 129 -5.93 25.33 15.81
CA LEU A 129 -5.05 25.28 14.66
C LEU A 129 -5.82 24.61 13.53
N ASN A 130 -6.12 25.37 12.47
CA ASN A 130 -6.75 24.83 11.27
C ASN A 130 -5.64 24.37 10.33
N VAL A 131 -5.58 23.07 10.03
CA VAL A 131 -4.59 22.51 9.11
C VAL A 131 -5.33 21.99 7.88
N ALA A 132 -5.12 22.64 6.74
CA ALA A 132 -5.67 22.22 5.46
C ALA A 132 -4.69 21.27 4.78
N ALA A 133 -5.19 20.13 4.29
CA ALA A 133 -4.53 19.29 3.31
C ALA A 133 -4.75 19.94 1.95
N LEU A 134 -3.69 20.44 1.34
CA LEU A 134 -3.75 21.06 0.03
C LEU A 134 -3.86 19.96 -1.01
N SER A 135 -4.68 20.18 -2.04
CA SER A 135 -4.67 19.28 -3.19
C SER A 135 -3.55 19.73 -4.11
N ASP A 136 -2.66 18.80 -4.41
CA ASP A 136 -1.69 18.99 -5.46
C ASP A 136 -2.04 18.13 -6.70
N ALA A 137 -1.21 18.21 -7.74
CA ALA A 137 -1.39 17.46 -8.97
C ALA A 137 -0.30 16.39 -9.13
N VAL A 138 0.27 15.95 -8.01
CA VAL A 138 1.23 14.85 -7.97
C VAL A 138 0.46 13.56 -8.30
N GLY A 139 1.19 12.58 -8.85
CA GLY A 139 0.60 11.29 -9.19
C GLY A 139 0.26 10.50 -7.92
N ALA A 140 0.26 9.17 -8.00
CA ALA A 140 0.09 8.34 -6.81
C ALA A 140 1.08 8.69 -5.68
N GLU A 141 0.59 9.01 -4.49
CA GLU A 141 1.38 9.44 -3.33
C GLU A 141 1.03 8.64 -2.06
N ALA A 142 1.94 8.60 -1.09
CA ALA A 142 1.75 7.85 0.15
C ALA A 142 0.99 8.67 1.20
N ASP A 143 0.67 8.03 2.33
CA ASP A 143 0.23 8.78 3.51
C ASP A 143 1.36 9.71 3.97
N GLU A 144 1.01 10.97 4.20
CA GLU A 144 1.89 12.03 4.62
C GLU A 144 1.58 12.46 6.04
N THR A 145 2.59 12.74 6.86
CA THR A 145 2.37 13.03 8.29
C THR A 145 2.97 14.35 8.73
N ILE A 146 2.16 15.12 9.47
CA ILE A 146 2.54 16.35 10.15
C ILE A 146 2.35 16.12 11.63
N THR A 147 3.40 16.29 12.41
CA THR A 147 3.36 16.13 13.86
C THR A 147 3.44 17.51 14.52
N ILE A 148 2.52 17.77 15.44
CA ILE A 148 2.49 18.96 16.28
C ILE A 148 2.70 18.51 17.73
N ALA A 149 3.87 18.81 18.28
CA ALA A 149 4.21 18.47 19.66
C ALA A 149 4.27 19.73 20.53
N LEU A 150 3.55 19.75 21.64
CA LEU A 150 3.70 20.79 22.65
C LEU A 150 5.08 20.68 23.30
N VAL A 151 5.72 21.82 23.54
CA VAL A 151 7.03 21.89 24.20
C VAL A 151 6.83 22.28 25.66
N ASP A 152 7.52 21.61 26.57
CA ASP A 152 7.48 21.92 28.01
C ASP A 152 8.17 23.26 28.29
N GLU A 153 7.55 24.11 29.11
CA GLU A 153 8.01 25.47 29.40
C GLU A 153 7.81 25.82 30.88
N LEU A 154 8.49 26.86 31.37
CA LEU A 154 8.31 27.29 32.77
C LEU A 154 6.95 27.93 33.06
N THR A 155 6.20 28.30 32.02
CA THR A 155 4.94 29.05 32.10
C THR A 155 3.69 28.19 32.04
N TYR A 156 3.83 26.89 31.79
CA TYR A 156 2.73 25.92 31.76
C TYR A 156 3.27 24.49 31.88
N ASN A 157 2.43 23.56 32.33
CA ASN A 157 2.76 22.14 32.34
C ASN A 157 2.10 21.41 31.17
N LEU A 158 2.72 20.36 30.65
CA LEU A 158 2.09 19.49 29.65
C LEU A 158 1.17 18.45 30.29
N TYR A 159 -0.05 18.32 29.76
CA TYR A 159 -0.91 17.16 30.01
C TYR A 159 -0.37 15.94 29.22
N PRO A 160 -0.62 14.69 29.64
CA PRO A 160 -0.07 13.49 29.00
C PRO A 160 -0.26 13.43 27.48
N GLN A 161 -1.38 13.95 26.97
CA GLN A 161 -1.58 14.10 25.54
C GLN A 161 -1.04 15.45 25.06
N ASN A 162 0.21 15.43 24.63
CA ASN A 162 0.96 16.61 24.23
C ASN A 162 1.43 16.56 22.77
N THR A 163 0.99 15.56 22.01
CA THR A 163 1.33 15.40 20.59
C THR A 163 0.05 15.11 19.81
N ALA A 164 -0.10 15.78 18.67
CA ALA A 164 -1.12 15.50 17.67
C ALA A 164 -0.46 15.17 16.33
N ILE A 165 -0.98 14.17 15.64
CA ILE A 165 -0.54 13.78 14.30
C ILE A 165 -1.68 14.01 13.32
N MET A 166 -1.42 14.81 12.30
CA MET A 166 -2.29 14.86 11.14
C MET A 166 -1.70 13.98 10.04
N THR A 167 -2.52 13.07 9.52
CA THR A 167 -2.21 12.28 8.33
C THR A 167 -2.99 12.83 7.14
N ILE A 168 -2.28 13.29 6.12
CA ILE A 168 -2.85 13.51 4.79
C ILE A 168 -2.87 12.15 4.11
N LEU A 169 -4.06 11.66 3.78
CA LEU A 169 -4.24 10.29 3.30
C LEU A 169 -3.74 10.15 1.87
N ALA A 170 -3.12 9.01 1.57
CA ALA A 170 -2.67 8.62 0.25
C ALA A 170 -3.76 8.87 -0.79
N HIS A 171 -3.37 9.52 -1.88
CA HIS A 171 -4.28 9.91 -2.95
C HIS A 171 -3.73 9.50 -4.32
N SER A 172 -4.64 9.43 -5.29
CA SER A 172 -4.38 9.10 -6.68
C SER A 172 -3.82 7.68 -6.94
N LEU A 173 -3.94 7.27 -8.20
CA LEU A 173 -3.38 6.04 -8.77
C LEU A 173 -2.60 6.33 -10.07
N ASP A 174 -2.45 7.61 -10.43
CA ASP A 174 -1.85 8.01 -11.69
C ASP A 174 -0.33 7.89 -11.64
N VAL A 175 0.23 7.19 -12.64
CA VAL A 175 1.68 7.07 -12.79
C VAL A 175 2.17 8.22 -13.68
N THR A 176 2.91 9.15 -13.08
CA THR A 176 3.40 10.38 -13.71
C THR A 176 4.90 10.38 -13.97
N ASN A 177 5.63 9.38 -13.48
CA ASN A 177 7.05 9.21 -13.79
C ASN A 177 7.45 7.72 -13.85
N LEU A 178 8.64 7.46 -14.40
CA LEU A 178 9.16 6.12 -14.63
C LEU A 178 10.17 5.68 -13.56
N ASN A 179 10.27 6.36 -12.42
CA ASN A 179 11.13 5.89 -11.33
C ASN A 179 10.58 4.61 -10.70
N ASP A 180 11.43 3.85 -10.01
CA ASP A 180 10.99 2.63 -9.32
C ASP A 180 10.28 2.92 -7.99
N SER A 181 10.56 4.06 -7.35
CA SER A 181 10.06 4.42 -6.03
C SER A 181 9.84 5.94 -5.90
N GLY A 182 9.00 6.31 -4.94
CA GLY A 182 8.59 7.70 -4.68
C GLY A 182 7.23 8.02 -5.30
N GLU A 183 6.75 9.22 -5.04
CA GLU A 183 5.51 9.77 -5.61
C GLU A 183 5.46 9.66 -7.13
N GLY A 184 4.25 9.44 -7.65
CA GLY A 184 3.96 9.32 -9.08
C GLY A 184 4.51 8.07 -9.76
N THR A 185 5.06 7.11 -9.02
CA THR A 185 5.57 5.85 -9.57
C THR A 185 4.51 4.76 -9.64
N LEU A 186 4.70 3.75 -10.51
CA LEU A 186 3.87 2.54 -10.50
C LEU A 186 3.92 1.82 -9.14
N ARG A 187 5.07 1.84 -8.47
CA ARG A 187 5.21 1.22 -7.15
C ARG A 187 4.26 1.88 -6.15
N GLN A 188 4.24 3.21 -6.09
CA GLN A 188 3.35 3.93 -5.21
C GLN A 188 1.88 3.72 -5.59
N ALA A 189 1.54 3.75 -6.88
CA ALA A 189 0.18 3.47 -7.35
C ALA A 189 -0.32 2.08 -6.92
N ILE A 190 0.53 1.05 -6.96
CA ILE A 190 0.17 -0.30 -6.48
C ILE A 190 0.02 -0.33 -4.96
N LEU A 191 0.86 0.38 -4.20
CA LEU A 191 0.71 0.49 -2.74
C LEU A 191 -0.62 1.16 -2.37
N ASN A 192 -0.97 2.26 -3.05
CA ASN A 192 -2.24 2.95 -2.89
C ASN A 192 -3.41 2.02 -3.22
N ALA A 193 -3.37 1.36 -4.38
CA ALA A 193 -4.42 0.39 -4.76
C ALA A 193 -4.53 -0.80 -3.79
N ASN A 194 -3.44 -1.22 -3.13
CA ASN A 194 -3.53 -2.28 -2.10
C ASN A 194 -4.17 -1.76 -0.80
N ALA A 195 -4.03 -0.47 -0.49
CA ALA A 195 -4.68 0.17 0.66
C ALA A 195 -6.15 0.51 0.36
N PHE A 196 -6.47 0.82 -0.89
CA PHE A 196 -7.84 1.02 -1.35
C PHE A 196 -8.56 -0.32 -1.46
N SER A 197 -9.82 -0.35 -1.02
CA SER A 197 -10.66 -1.57 -1.07
C SER A 197 -11.66 -1.56 -2.23
N SER A 198 -11.52 -0.60 -3.13
CA SER A 198 -12.34 -0.40 -4.32
C SER A 198 -11.81 -1.17 -5.53
N ASP A 199 -12.64 -1.22 -6.58
CA ASP A 199 -12.13 -1.50 -7.91
C ASP A 199 -11.29 -0.32 -8.38
N ASP A 200 -10.02 -0.58 -8.68
CA ASP A 200 -9.02 0.43 -8.96
C ASP A 200 -8.49 0.28 -10.39
N THR A 201 -8.15 1.41 -11.01
CA THR A 201 -7.49 1.43 -12.32
C THR A 201 -6.28 2.35 -12.27
N ILE A 202 -5.10 1.76 -12.44
CA ILE A 202 -3.84 2.47 -12.60
C ILE A 202 -3.66 2.80 -14.08
N THR A 203 -3.49 4.08 -14.38
CA THR A 203 -3.18 4.60 -15.72
C THR A 203 -1.83 5.32 -15.73
N PHE A 204 -1.29 5.55 -16.93
CA PHE A 204 0.03 6.15 -17.09
C PHE A 204 -0.07 7.46 -17.88
N GLY A 205 0.38 8.55 -17.27
CA GLY A 205 0.63 9.83 -17.95
C GLY A 205 1.97 9.87 -18.68
N VAL A 206 2.73 8.78 -18.63
CA VAL A 206 4.07 8.62 -19.21
C VAL A 206 4.14 7.38 -20.10
N SER A 207 5.20 7.27 -20.90
CA SER A 207 5.50 6.11 -21.72
C SER A 207 6.98 5.75 -21.61
N GLY A 208 7.33 4.46 -21.62
CA GLY A 208 8.71 4.00 -21.61
C GLY A 208 8.97 2.87 -20.63
N MET A 209 10.24 2.64 -20.33
CA MET A 209 10.69 1.61 -19.39
C MET A 209 10.72 2.17 -17.97
N ILE A 210 10.05 1.49 -17.05
CA ILE A 210 10.18 1.77 -15.62
C ILE A 210 11.59 1.42 -15.15
N ALA A 211 12.18 2.34 -14.40
CA ALA A 211 13.53 2.25 -13.89
C ALA A 211 13.76 0.98 -13.08
N ALA A 212 15.03 0.59 -13.00
CA ALA A 212 15.39 -0.60 -12.25
C ALA A 212 15.26 -0.38 -10.73
N GLY A 213 14.80 -1.42 -10.05
CA GLY A 213 14.60 -1.50 -8.60
C GLY A 213 14.78 -2.92 -8.09
N ALA A 214 14.86 -3.07 -6.76
CA ALA A 214 15.23 -4.33 -6.11
C ALA A 214 14.03 -5.23 -5.76
N GLN A 215 12.83 -4.67 -5.66
CA GLN A 215 11.65 -5.38 -5.16
C GLN A 215 10.63 -5.65 -6.27
N GLN A 216 9.97 -6.80 -6.19
CA GLN A 216 8.81 -7.12 -7.03
C GLN A 216 7.62 -6.19 -6.75
N TYR A 217 6.64 -6.17 -7.65
CA TYR A 217 5.34 -5.56 -7.40
C TYR A 217 4.39 -6.59 -6.80
N THR A 218 3.95 -6.36 -5.56
CA THR A 218 3.01 -7.26 -4.88
C THR A 218 1.60 -6.67 -4.95
N ILE A 219 0.63 -7.48 -5.38
CA ILE A 219 -0.77 -7.11 -5.50
C ILE A 219 -1.57 -7.95 -4.48
N GLU A 220 -2.14 -7.25 -3.51
CA GLU A 220 -2.93 -7.77 -2.39
C GLU A 220 -4.33 -7.12 -2.32
N ASN A 221 -4.67 -6.26 -3.29
CA ASN A 221 -5.93 -5.53 -3.36
C ASN A 221 -7.16 -6.47 -3.21
N ASN A 222 -8.06 -6.09 -2.30
CA ASN A 222 -9.30 -6.81 -1.97
C ASN A 222 -10.50 -6.42 -2.88
N GLY A 223 -10.31 -5.49 -3.80
CA GLY A 223 -11.14 -5.23 -4.99
C GLY A 223 -10.46 -5.70 -6.27
N LYS A 224 -10.95 -5.25 -7.43
CA LYS A 224 -10.30 -5.53 -8.72
C LYS A 224 -9.29 -4.43 -9.05
N LEU A 225 -8.02 -4.78 -9.16
CA LEU A 225 -6.98 -3.89 -9.69
C LEU A 225 -6.78 -4.09 -11.20
N THR A 226 -6.93 -3.03 -11.98
CA THR A 226 -6.51 -2.99 -13.39
C THR A 226 -5.28 -2.10 -13.55
N ILE A 227 -4.21 -2.64 -14.12
CA ILE A 227 -3.01 -1.90 -14.52
C ILE A 227 -3.01 -1.88 -16.06
N ASP A 228 -3.32 -0.73 -16.67
CA ASP A 228 -3.37 -0.60 -18.13
C ASP A 228 -2.23 0.28 -18.65
N GLY A 229 -1.20 -0.35 -19.20
CA GLY A 229 -0.04 0.32 -19.80
C GLY A 229 -0.26 0.81 -21.23
N GLY A 230 -1.43 0.56 -21.84
CA GLY A 230 -1.75 1.04 -23.19
C GLY A 230 -0.82 0.54 -24.32
N GLY A 231 0.03 -0.46 -24.05
CA GLY A 231 1.06 -0.96 -24.94
C GLY A 231 2.38 -0.18 -24.90
N ALA A 232 2.47 0.89 -24.11
CA ALA A 232 3.59 1.84 -24.11
C ALA A 232 4.52 1.72 -22.88
N ILE A 233 4.16 0.86 -21.92
CA ILE A 233 4.90 0.70 -20.67
C ILE A 233 5.69 -0.60 -20.68
N THR A 234 7.00 -0.48 -20.45
CA THR A 234 7.89 -1.62 -20.25
C THR A 234 8.22 -1.78 -18.77
N VAL A 235 7.95 -2.96 -18.24
CA VAL A 235 8.21 -3.33 -16.85
C VAL A 235 9.31 -4.39 -16.83
N ASN A 236 10.42 -4.12 -16.16
CA ASN A 236 11.51 -5.08 -16.00
C ASN A 236 11.55 -5.67 -14.57
N ARG A 237 10.36 -5.88 -14.01
CA ARG A 237 10.15 -6.29 -12.63
C ARG A 237 9.05 -7.34 -12.60
N SER A 238 9.18 -8.28 -11.66
CA SER A 238 8.16 -9.30 -11.49
C SER A 238 6.91 -8.75 -10.80
N PHE A 239 5.75 -9.25 -11.22
CA PHE A 239 4.49 -9.07 -10.49
C PHE A 239 4.18 -10.30 -9.65
N SER A 240 3.66 -10.11 -8.44
CA SER A 240 3.17 -11.17 -7.57
C SER A 240 1.75 -10.87 -7.15
N VAL A 241 0.80 -11.64 -7.66
CA VAL A 241 -0.62 -11.54 -7.28
C VAL A 241 -0.88 -12.52 -6.15
N LYS A 242 -1.31 -12.04 -5.00
CA LYS A 242 -1.51 -12.87 -3.80
C LYS A 242 -2.87 -13.53 -3.77
N ALA A 243 -3.02 -14.48 -2.85
CA ALA A 243 -4.24 -15.23 -2.66
C ALA A 243 -5.41 -14.29 -2.34
N GLY A 244 -6.52 -14.45 -3.04
CA GLY A 244 -7.70 -13.59 -2.90
C GLY A 244 -7.67 -12.30 -3.72
N ALA A 245 -6.51 -11.87 -4.23
CA ALA A 245 -6.43 -10.67 -5.06
C ALA A 245 -7.01 -10.90 -6.47
N ASN A 246 -7.57 -9.85 -7.07
CA ASN A 246 -8.11 -9.85 -8.43
C ASN A 246 -7.42 -8.79 -9.28
N ALA A 247 -6.55 -9.22 -10.19
CA ALA A 247 -5.67 -8.35 -10.96
C ALA A 247 -5.87 -8.49 -12.48
N THR A 248 -5.82 -7.37 -13.19
CA THR A 248 -5.72 -7.31 -14.65
C THR A 248 -4.45 -6.57 -15.05
N LEU A 249 -3.53 -7.25 -15.72
CA LEU A 249 -2.33 -6.67 -16.34
C LEU A 249 -2.61 -6.48 -17.83
N ALA A 250 -2.87 -5.24 -18.24
CA ALA A 250 -3.29 -4.88 -19.59
C ALA A 250 -2.26 -4.03 -20.31
N GLY A 251 -1.93 -4.34 -21.57
CA GLY A 251 -1.10 -3.43 -22.37
C GLY A 251 0.32 -3.25 -21.85
N LEU A 252 0.89 -4.24 -21.14
CA LEU A 252 2.23 -4.14 -20.55
C LEU A 252 3.25 -4.94 -21.36
N ASN A 253 4.47 -4.41 -21.46
CA ASN A 253 5.64 -5.14 -21.95
C ASN A 253 6.49 -5.57 -20.74
N ILE A 254 6.26 -6.76 -20.22
CA ILE A 254 7.00 -7.31 -19.07
C ILE A 254 8.24 -8.03 -19.60
N SER A 255 9.41 -7.42 -19.43
CA SER A 255 10.67 -7.88 -20.01
C SER A 255 11.64 -8.41 -18.94
N ASN A 256 12.33 -9.52 -19.19
CA ASN A 256 13.35 -10.11 -18.31
C ASN A 256 12.87 -10.44 -16.88
N SER A 257 11.55 -10.51 -16.68
CA SER A 257 10.91 -10.78 -15.40
C SER A 257 9.57 -11.47 -15.63
N GLY A 258 9.13 -12.25 -14.64
CA GLY A 258 7.94 -13.07 -14.74
C GLY A 258 6.74 -12.53 -13.98
N VAL A 259 5.63 -13.25 -14.07
CA VAL A 259 4.44 -13.00 -13.25
C VAL A 259 4.15 -14.23 -12.38
N TYR A 260 3.98 -14.01 -11.09
CA TYR A 260 3.67 -15.05 -10.11
C TYR A 260 2.23 -14.85 -9.60
N ASN A 261 1.32 -15.74 -9.97
CA ASN A 261 -0.05 -15.76 -9.45
C ASN A 261 -0.17 -16.80 -8.33
N ASP A 262 -0.22 -16.35 -7.09
CA ASP A 262 -0.18 -17.17 -5.88
C ASP A 262 -1.57 -17.31 -5.24
N GLY A 263 -2.44 -18.08 -5.89
CA GLY A 263 -3.82 -18.27 -5.44
C GLY A 263 -4.75 -17.08 -5.75
N GLY A 264 -4.29 -16.10 -6.53
CA GLY A 264 -5.10 -14.97 -6.98
C GLY A 264 -5.90 -15.27 -8.26
N THR A 265 -6.70 -14.29 -8.67
CA THR A 265 -7.33 -14.23 -10.00
C THR A 265 -6.56 -13.23 -10.86
N LEU A 266 -5.88 -13.71 -11.89
CA LEU A 266 -5.05 -12.89 -12.76
C LEU A 266 -5.55 -12.94 -14.20
N THR A 267 -5.80 -11.78 -14.79
CA THR A 267 -5.97 -11.60 -16.24
C THR A 267 -4.75 -10.89 -16.82
N VAL A 268 -4.08 -11.50 -17.79
CA VAL A 268 -3.06 -10.86 -18.63
C VAL A 268 -3.67 -10.61 -20.00
N SER A 269 -3.74 -9.35 -20.44
CA SER A 269 -4.38 -9.02 -21.71
C SER A 269 -3.65 -7.97 -22.55
N ARG A 270 -3.56 -8.15 -23.87
CA ARG A 270 -2.86 -7.19 -24.75
C ARG A 270 -1.41 -6.92 -24.28
N SER A 271 -0.78 -7.91 -23.66
CA SER A 271 0.53 -7.76 -23.02
C SER A 271 1.57 -8.66 -23.69
N THR A 272 2.83 -8.28 -23.55
CA THR A 272 3.98 -9.09 -23.95
C THR A 272 4.76 -9.48 -22.69
N ILE A 273 5.04 -10.76 -22.50
CA ILE A 273 5.98 -11.24 -21.47
C ILE A 273 7.16 -11.88 -22.20
N ASP A 274 8.33 -11.23 -22.13
CA ASP A 274 9.49 -11.60 -22.93
C ASP A 274 10.77 -11.75 -22.11
N GLY A 275 11.55 -12.78 -22.43
CA GLY A 275 12.91 -12.94 -21.91
C GLY A 275 13.00 -13.23 -20.40
N ALA A 276 11.91 -13.59 -19.74
CA ALA A 276 11.95 -13.98 -18.34
C ALA A 276 12.82 -15.24 -18.17
N PHE A 277 13.66 -15.25 -17.14
CA PHE A 277 14.64 -16.32 -16.93
C PHE A 277 14.64 -16.79 -15.47
N THR A 278 14.58 -18.10 -15.25
CA THR A 278 14.87 -18.71 -13.95
C THR A 278 15.74 -19.96 -14.09
N SER A 279 16.83 -20.01 -13.34
CA SER A 279 17.82 -21.10 -13.39
C SER A 279 17.53 -22.25 -12.42
N ALA A 280 16.55 -22.10 -11.53
CA ALA A 280 16.29 -23.05 -10.45
C ALA A 280 14.79 -23.13 -10.06
N ALA A 281 13.90 -22.70 -10.95
CA ALA A 281 12.46 -22.78 -10.73
C ALA A 281 11.71 -23.10 -12.03
N SER A 282 10.39 -23.21 -11.92
CA SER A 282 9.47 -23.32 -13.05
C SER A 282 8.77 -21.98 -13.32
N GLY A 283 8.08 -21.85 -14.46
CA GLY A 283 7.15 -20.74 -14.70
C GLY A 283 7.82 -19.38 -14.89
N ALA A 284 8.79 -19.29 -15.80
CA ALA A 284 9.57 -18.06 -15.97
C ALA A 284 8.70 -16.89 -16.45
N GLY A 285 7.90 -17.10 -17.51
CA GLY A 285 6.96 -16.10 -18.00
C GLY A 285 5.82 -15.89 -17.01
N ILE A 286 5.04 -16.95 -16.75
CA ILE A 286 4.01 -16.95 -15.71
C ILE A 286 4.07 -18.25 -14.89
N PHE A 287 4.04 -18.11 -13.57
CA PHE A 287 3.79 -19.23 -12.65
C PHE A 287 2.43 -19.04 -11.99
N ASN A 288 1.50 -19.98 -12.21
CA ASN A 288 0.18 -19.99 -11.61
C ASN A 288 0.10 -21.08 -10.53
N ASN A 289 0.06 -20.67 -9.26
CA ASN A 289 -0.01 -21.54 -8.10
C ASN A 289 -1.42 -21.56 -7.50
N ASN A 290 -2.20 -22.61 -7.74
CA ASN A 290 -3.57 -22.73 -7.23
C ASN A 290 -4.49 -21.52 -7.52
N GLY A 291 -4.13 -20.67 -8.48
CA GLY A 291 -4.88 -19.48 -8.88
C GLY A 291 -5.72 -19.70 -10.13
N ILE A 292 -6.48 -18.66 -10.49
CA ILE A 292 -7.21 -18.57 -11.76
C ILE A 292 -6.41 -17.66 -12.69
N LEU A 293 -5.97 -18.18 -13.84
CA LEU A 293 -5.24 -17.41 -14.84
C LEU A 293 -6.02 -17.30 -16.15
N ILE A 294 -6.20 -16.08 -16.64
CA ILE A 294 -6.73 -15.77 -17.96
C ILE A 294 -5.65 -15.06 -18.76
N VAL A 295 -5.22 -15.62 -19.88
CA VAL A 295 -4.30 -14.99 -20.82
C VAL A 295 -5.05 -14.74 -22.12
N ARG A 296 -5.12 -13.48 -22.56
CA ARG A 296 -5.92 -13.09 -23.72
C ARG A 296 -5.19 -12.10 -24.61
N ASP A 297 -5.25 -12.29 -25.93
CA ASP A 297 -4.69 -11.34 -26.90
C ASP A 297 -3.23 -10.95 -26.54
N SER A 298 -2.43 -11.90 -26.05
CA SER A 298 -1.12 -11.64 -25.45
C SER A 298 -0.05 -12.52 -26.09
N THR A 299 1.20 -12.10 -25.92
CA THR A 299 2.37 -12.81 -26.41
C THR A 299 3.29 -13.17 -25.26
N LEU A 300 3.65 -14.44 -25.15
CA LEU A 300 4.69 -14.90 -24.23
C LEU A 300 5.84 -15.47 -25.05
N SER A 301 7.02 -14.85 -24.96
CA SER A 301 8.15 -15.20 -25.83
C SER A 301 9.48 -15.30 -25.13
N ASN A 302 10.36 -16.15 -25.64
CA ASN A 302 11.75 -16.26 -25.19
C ASN A 302 11.94 -16.45 -23.68
N ASN A 303 10.92 -16.98 -22.99
CA ASN A 303 10.99 -17.20 -21.55
C ASN A 303 11.62 -18.56 -21.25
N TYR A 304 12.55 -18.61 -20.31
CA TYR A 304 13.33 -19.79 -19.96
C TYR A 304 13.16 -20.18 -18.50
N ALA A 305 12.69 -21.42 -18.26
CA ALA A 305 12.65 -22.01 -16.92
C ALA A 305 13.43 -23.33 -16.89
N ALA A 306 14.38 -23.46 -15.96
CA ALA A 306 15.21 -24.65 -15.85
C ALA A 306 14.41 -25.94 -15.56
N ASP A 307 13.36 -25.87 -14.74
CA ASP A 307 12.55 -27.07 -14.41
C ASP A 307 11.40 -27.30 -15.40
N GLY A 308 10.93 -26.23 -16.05
CA GLY A 308 9.85 -26.27 -17.04
C GLY A 308 8.82 -25.14 -16.89
N GLY A 309 7.89 -25.10 -17.83
CA GLY A 309 6.92 -24.01 -17.99
C GLY A 309 7.62 -22.69 -18.30
N GLY A 310 8.52 -22.68 -19.30
CA GLY A 310 9.20 -21.46 -19.73
C GLY A 310 8.19 -20.32 -19.99
N GLY A 311 7.16 -20.61 -20.79
CA GLY A 311 6.01 -19.72 -20.98
C GLY A 311 5.13 -19.66 -19.74
N ILE A 312 4.37 -20.72 -19.47
CA ILE A 312 3.49 -20.81 -18.29
C ILE A 312 3.65 -22.15 -17.58
N TYR A 313 3.71 -22.09 -16.25
CA TYR A 313 3.60 -23.24 -15.37
C TYR A 313 2.32 -23.17 -14.52
N PHE A 314 1.46 -24.17 -14.63
CA PHE A 314 0.26 -24.35 -13.81
C PHE A 314 0.51 -25.41 -12.73
N ASN A 315 0.48 -24.96 -11.47
CA ASN A 315 0.59 -25.78 -10.27
C ASN A 315 -0.75 -25.85 -9.55
N GLY A 316 -1.65 -26.72 -10.00
CA GLY A 316 -3.07 -26.67 -9.61
C GLY A 316 -3.80 -25.46 -10.19
N GLY A 317 -5.01 -25.19 -9.70
CA GLY A 317 -5.86 -24.10 -10.18
C GLY A 317 -6.41 -24.29 -11.60
N SER A 318 -6.74 -23.20 -12.27
CA SER A 318 -7.33 -23.22 -13.62
C SER A 318 -6.74 -22.16 -14.55
N GLY A 319 -6.80 -22.44 -15.85
CA GLY A 319 -6.25 -21.60 -16.91
C GLY A 319 -7.19 -21.44 -18.10
N THR A 320 -7.31 -20.23 -18.61
CA THR A 320 -7.95 -19.95 -19.91
C THR A 320 -7.00 -19.13 -20.77
N ILE A 321 -6.69 -19.63 -21.96
CA ILE A 321 -5.78 -19.00 -22.93
C ILE A 321 -6.58 -18.72 -24.21
N ILE A 322 -6.63 -17.46 -24.65
CA ILE A 322 -7.45 -17.04 -25.77
C ILE A 322 -6.64 -16.14 -26.69
N ASN A 323 -6.69 -16.38 -28.00
CA ASN A 323 -6.07 -15.50 -29.01
C ASN A 323 -4.61 -15.13 -28.69
N SER A 324 -3.84 -16.06 -28.11
CA SER A 324 -2.51 -15.76 -27.58
C SER A 324 -1.43 -16.57 -28.30
N THR A 325 -0.22 -16.01 -28.31
CA THR A 325 0.92 -16.62 -29.00
C THR A 325 2.04 -16.92 -28.01
N PHE A 326 2.56 -18.13 -28.08
CA PHE A 326 3.69 -18.62 -27.29
C PHE A 326 4.77 -19.04 -28.27
N PHE A 327 5.92 -18.35 -28.27
CA PHE A 327 7.02 -18.67 -29.20
C PHE A 327 8.40 -18.56 -28.56
N GLY A 328 9.34 -19.43 -28.93
CA GLY A 328 10.71 -19.38 -28.42
C GLY A 328 10.86 -19.63 -26.91
N ASN A 329 9.80 -20.06 -26.22
CA ASN A 329 9.87 -20.38 -24.80
C ASN A 329 10.60 -21.71 -24.61
N SER A 330 11.32 -21.87 -23.50
CA SER A 330 12.13 -23.06 -23.24
C SER A 330 11.95 -23.52 -21.79
N GLY A 331 11.67 -24.81 -21.63
CA GLY A 331 11.75 -25.51 -20.36
C GLY A 331 12.93 -26.47 -20.39
N GLY A 332 13.55 -26.77 -19.24
CA GLY A 332 14.58 -27.81 -19.19
C GLY A 332 14.06 -29.19 -19.63
N ASP A 333 14.98 -30.15 -19.72
CA ASP A 333 14.88 -31.41 -20.49
C ASP A 333 13.64 -32.29 -20.23
N SER A 334 12.76 -31.97 -19.29
CA SER A 334 11.54 -32.75 -19.00
C SER A 334 10.32 -31.93 -18.57
N GLY A 335 10.36 -30.60 -18.62
CA GLY A 335 9.25 -29.75 -18.19
C GLY A 335 8.79 -28.83 -19.31
N GLY A 336 7.59 -29.04 -19.84
CA GLY A 336 7.06 -28.38 -21.06
C GLY A 336 7.41 -26.90 -21.20
N SER A 337 7.79 -26.49 -22.40
CA SER A 337 8.46 -25.22 -22.67
C SER A 337 7.50 -24.06 -22.77
N ALA A 338 6.43 -24.20 -23.56
CA ALA A 338 5.36 -23.21 -23.62
C ALA A 338 4.40 -23.36 -22.44
N LEU A 339 3.93 -24.58 -22.18
CA LEU A 339 3.01 -24.89 -21.09
C LEU A 339 3.47 -26.13 -20.32
N TYR A 340 3.46 -26.03 -18.99
CA TYR A 340 3.57 -27.18 -18.10
C TYR A 340 2.40 -27.15 -17.11
N ILE A 341 1.53 -28.16 -17.19
CA ILE A 341 0.32 -28.28 -16.39
C ILE A 341 0.44 -29.50 -15.48
N ARG A 342 0.20 -29.32 -14.17
CA ARG A 342 0.29 -30.40 -13.18
C ARG A 342 -0.57 -30.18 -11.94
N ASN A 343 -0.51 -31.13 -11.02
CA ASN A 343 -1.26 -31.16 -9.76
C ASN A 343 -2.77 -30.92 -9.96
N GLY A 344 -3.39 -31.65 -10.90
CA GLY A 344 -4.82 -31.56 -11.19
C GLY A 344 -5.29 -30.26 -11.84
N ALA A 345 -4.38 -29.39 -12.31
CA ALA A 345 -4.75 -28.17 -12.99
C ALA A 345 -5.56 -28.43 -14.27
N SER A 346 -6.50 -27.53 -14.57
CA SER A 346 -7.33 -27.60 -15.78
C SER A 346 -7.18 -26.37 -16.65
N VAL A 347 -6.82 -26.58 -17.91
CA VAL A 347 -6.55 -25.50 -18.86
C VAL A 347 -7.37 -25.65 -20.14
N MET A 348 -7.90 -24.53 -20.62
CA MET A 348 -8.51 -24.42 -21.95
C MET A 348 -7.73 -23.41 -22.80
N ALA A 349 -7.33 -23.82 -24.00
CA ALA A 349 -6.74 -22.92 -24.99
C ALA A 349 -7.64 -22.82 -26.23
N THR A 350 -7.97 -21.60 -26.62
CA THR A 350 -8.80 -21.28 -27.79
C THR A 350 -8.10 -20.29 -28.70
N ASN A 351 -8.14 -20.49 -30.01
CA ASN A 351 -7.56 -19.57 -31.01
C ASN A 351 -6.09 -19.22 -30.73
N SER A 352 -5.33 -20.15 -30.15
CA SER A 352 -3.99 -19.84 -29.64
C SER A 352 -2.92 -20.66 -30.35
N THR A 353 -1.72 -20.09 -30.43
CA THR A 353 -0.58 -20.72 -31.10
C THR A 353 0.53 -20.96 -30.10
N PHE A 354 0.99 -22.20 -30.04
CA PHE A 354 2.18 -22.64 -29.31
C PHE A 354 3.19 -23.11 -30.35
N ALA A 355 4.27 -22.36 -30.53
CA ALA A 355 5.24 -22.57 -31.59
C ALA A 355 6.68 -22.54 -31.06
N GLU A 356 7.60 -23.21 -31.75
CA GLU A 356 9.05 -23.06 -31.58
C GLU A 356 9.55 -23.10 -30.11
N SER A 357 8.91 -23.93 -29.27
CA SER A 357 9.13 -23.92 -27.83
C SER A 357 9.86 -25.19 -27.35
N GLY A 358 11.20 -25.21 -27.34
CA GLY A 358 12.04 -26.27 -26.73
C GLY A 358 11.67 -27.74 -27.02
N SER A 359 12.15 -28.67 -26.16
CA SER A 359 12.07 -30.13 -26.37
C SER A 359 10.64 -30.70 -26.25
N PHE A 360 9.91 -30.25 -25.23
CA PHE A 360 8.48 -30.51 -25.03
C PHE A 360 7.78 -29.17 -25.10
N GLN A 361 6.80 -28.90 -25.98
CA GLN A 361 6.13 -27.59 -25.96
C GLN A 361 5.08 -27.51 -24.86
N VAL A 362 4.30 -28.58 -24.74
CA VAL A 362 3.25 -28.71 -23.74
C VAL A 362 3.52 -29.98 -22.94
N LEU A 363 3.35 -29.94 -21.63
CA LEU A 363 3.49 -31.12 -20.77
C LEU A 363 2.38 -31.16 -19.74
N LEU A 364 1.77 -32.33 -19.58
CA LEU A 364 0.71 -32.59 -18.61
C LEU A 364 1.17 -33.68 -17.63
N ARG A 365 0.95 -33.47 -16.33
CA ARG A 365 1.20 -34.46 -15.26
C ARG A 365 0.08 -34.47 -14.22
N ASP A 366 0.09 -35.47 -13.34
CA ASP A 366 -0.71 -35.54 -12.12
C ASP A 366 -2.21 -35.26 -12.37
N ASP A 367 -2.81 -36.02 -13.29
CA ASP A 367 -4.22 -35.93 -13.70
C ASP A 367 -4.68 -34.55 -14.21
N SER A 368 -3.73 -33.70 -14.61
CA SER A 368 -4.03 -32.43 -15.25
C SER A 368 -4.66 -32.59 -16.63
N THR A 369 -5.36 -31.54 -17.05
CA THR A 369 -6.17 -31.55 -18.27
C THR A 369 -5.90 -30.35 -19.14
N LEU A 370 -5.90 -30.58 -20.46
CA LEU A 370 -5.87 -29.53 -21.48
C LEU A 370 -6.97 -29.78 -22.51
N SER A 371 -7.76 -28.74 -22.78
CA SER A 371 -8.72 -28.67 -23.89
C SER A 371 -8.21 -27.68 -24.93
N LEU A 372 -8.08 -28.14 -26.18
CA LEU A 372 -7.64 -27.34 -27.33
C LEU A 372 -8.81 -27.11 -28.28
N ASN A 373 -9.09 -25.84 -28.59
CA ASN A 373 -10.09 -25.46 -29.58
C ASN A 373 -9.49 -24.45 -30.57
N ASN A 374 -9.60 -24.73 -31.86
CA ASN A 374 -9.10 -23.84 -32.92
C ASN A 374 -7.66 -23.34 -32.66
N SER A 375 -6.79 -24.22 -32.18
CA SER A 375 -5.45 -23.87 -31.71
C SER A 375 -4.38 -24.66 -32.43
N ILE A 376 -3.16 -24.13 -32.42
CA ILE A 376 -2.02 -24.73 -33.13
C ILE A 376 -0.93 -25.04 -32.10
N ILE A 377 -0.41 -26.26 -32.15
CA ILE A 377 0.83 -26.63 -31.49
C ILE A 377 1.81 -27.11 -32.57
N ALA A 378 2.87 -26.33 -32.81
CA ALA A 378 3.78 -26.49 -33.95
C ALA A 378 5.24 -26.48 -33.53
N GLY A 379 6.02 -27.48 -33.96
CA GLY A 379 7.42 -27.67 -33.57
C GLY A 379 7.61 -28.54 -32.33
N ASN A 380 6.61 -29.37 -31.97
CA ASN A 380 6.76 -30.38 -30.92
C ASN A 380 7.79 -31.42 -31.34
N LEU A 381 8.75 -31.72 -30.47
CA LEU A 381 9.71 -32.82 -30.67
C LEU A 381 9.30 -34.09 -29.90
N SER A 382 8.15 -34.08 -29.20
CA SER A 382 7.65 -35.20 -28.40
C SER A 382 6.12 -35.27 -28.35
N PRO A 383 5.52 -36.49 -28.34
CA PRO A 383 4.06 -36.66 -28.35
C PRO A 383 3.33 -36.10 -27.11
N LEU A 384 2.12 -35.56 -27.32
CA LEU A 384 1.32 -34.85 -26.30
C LEU A 384 0.13 -35.63 -25.71
N CYS A 385 0.03 -36.94 -25.94
CA CYS A 385 -1.28 -37.61 -25.97
C CYS A 385 -1.88 -38.02 -24.63
N THR A 386 -1.20 -37.78 -23.52
CA THR A 386 -1.69 -38.10 -22.19
C THR A 386 -2.26 -36.83 -21.53
N GLY A 387 -3.50 -36.90 -21.02
CA GLY A 387 -4.15 -35.78 -20.33
C GLY A 387 -4.90 -34.78 -21.23
N LEU A 388 -4.86 -34.95 -22.55
CA LEU A 388 -5.70 -34.20 -23.47
C LEU A 388 -7.17 -34.63 -23.31
N VAL A 389 -8.05 -33.67 -23.00
CA VAL A 389 -9.47 -33.95 -22.75
C VAL A 389 -10.31 -33.72 -23.99
N THR A 390 -10.09 -32.60 -24.69
CA THR A 390 -10.73 -32.32 -25.98
C THR A 390 -9.75 -31.66 -26.93
N VAL A 391 -9.80 -32.04 -28.20
CA VAL A 391 -9.08 -31.36 -29.28
C VAL A 391 -10.05 -31.17 -30.44
N GLN A 392 -10.42 -29.92 -30.72
CA GLN A 392 -11.38 -29.56 -31.74
C GLN A 392 -10.77 -28.52 -32.69
N ASN A 393 -10.90 -28.76 -34.00
CA ASN A 393 -10.42 -27.85 -35.05
C ASN A 393 -8.96 -27.38 -34.84
N SER A 394 -8.12 -28.20 -34.22
CA SER A 394 -6.78 -27.83 -33.80
C SER A 394 -5.74 -28.66 -34.53
N LEU A 395 -4.55 -28.09 -34.71
CA LEU A 395 -3.42 -28.72 -35.38
C LEU A 395 -2.34 -29.06 -34.36
N ILE A 396 -1.88 -30.31 -34.36
CA ILE A 396 -0.68 -30.74 -33.63
C ILE A 396 0.32 -31.26 -34.67
N GLN A 397 1.36 -30.48 -34.96
CA GLN A 397 2.19 -30.67 -36.16
C GLN A 397 2.93 -32.03 -36.20
N ASP A 398 3.33 -32.57 -35.07
CA ASP A 398 4.04 -33.86 -35.00
C ASP A 398 3.14 -35.07 -35.33
N GLY A 399 1.85 -34.82 -35.60
CA GLY A 399 0.85 -35.85 -35.87
C GLY A 399 0.56 -36.72 -34.64
N SER A 400 1.10 -36.36 -33.48
CA SER A 400 0.80 -37.05 -32.25
C SER A 400 -0.70 -36.95 -31.97
N CYS A 401 -1.21 -38.02 -31.36
CA CYS A 401 -2.59 -38.11 -30.89
C CYS A 401 -3.62 -38.32 -32.02
N GLY A 402 -3.15 -38.65 -33.23
CA GLY A 402 -4.00 -38.97 -34.38
C GLY A 402 -4.68 -37.73 -34.98
N ILE A 403 -4.18 -36.54 -34.65
CA ILE A 403 -4.78 -35.25 -35.01
C ILE A 403 -3.96 -34.64 -36.14
N THR A 404 -4.11 -35.21 -37.33
CA THR A 404 -3.31 -34.83 -38.50
C THR A 404 -4.01 -33.83 -39.44
N ASN A 405 -5.27 -33.48 -39.17
CA ASN A 405 -6.08 -32.59 -40.01
C ASN A 405 -6.64 -31.41 -39.20
N GLY A 406 -5.76 -30.51 -38.76
CA GLY A 406 -6.15 -29.22 -38.19
C GLY A 406 -6.28 -28.16 -39.29
N VAL A 407 -7.49 -27.60 -39.38
CA VAL A 407 -8.04 -26.63 -40.37
C VAL A 407 -8.26 -27.18 -41.78
#